data_AF-A0AAV0B3S0-F1
#
_entry.id   AF-A0AAV0B3S0-F1
#
_cell.length_a   1.000
_cell.length_b   1.000
_cell.length_c   1.000
_cell.angle_alpha   90.00
_cell.angle_beta   90.00
_cell.angle_gamma   90.00
#
_symmetry.space_group_name_H-M   'P 1'
#
loop_
_entity.id
_entity.type
_entity.pdbx_description
1 polymer ?
#
loop_
_entity_poly.entity_id
_entity_poly.type
_entity_poly.pdbx_seq_one_letter_code
_entity_poly.pdbx_strand_id
1 'polypeptide(L)'
;MVMRRVTDLIESLGDDKVYYTLEYFPPKTSDGLNNLINRIHRMVSNLNPSCIHITWNPSSSDTSLDLIELIQSRFLVPCCLHLTCTNIQTSQLDQTLMQAKELGIVNILALRGDPPRGTESWVPTDQKFQHAIDLVRYIRKKFGDWFCIGVAGYPEASLDSSNKPDPDREMSYLVQKVEAGAEFIVTQLFYDAENFISWYDRCRRIGIKVPILPGIMPIQTYQGFRRLTALCKTKIPESVQLSLNSIKTDDRAVGEYGIKLSLEIIREIQSKLSVKSFYLSTLNLEKSITKLVDHLGWNLRTETTASSDLQTSNPELILNKLYNPEFVQGVVVGSNRSITWDEFPNGRFSDSRSPAFDLEKIYGSQSIGKIAESQQWGLPTTVEEITEIFYSFSDGKIPLIPWSEEPLALETSPISPFLLKLNRAGLWTVGSQPAVDGVDSTDPAFGFGPVGGRIYQKAFVEFFIDERDVERVIGLIESQRDSDGINQFRYYAGNSRSGDVIRTNVSRGEKNSVTWGVFANAEVVTTTHIEESSFKTWKEEAFEIWNQWAELCLNNKYEPKNVTNNKEEEEDRMSKKRKSYELLKDMNRTRWLFSIVNHDYKDKFELWNFLIDEIL
;
A
#
# COMPACT_ATOMS: atom_id res chain seq x y z
N MET A 1 -16.66 2.38 26.94
CA MET A 1 -15.47 2.21 26.08
C MET A 1 -14.42 1.41 26.82
N VAL A 2 -13.74 0.49 26.13
CA VAL A 2 -12.73 -0.38 26.73
C VAL A 2 -11.41 0.39 26.89
N MET A 3 -11.16 0.92 28.08
CA MET A 3 -9.95 1.67 28.42
C MET A 3 -8.96 0.76 29.14
N ARG A 4 -8.16 0.00 28.39
CA ARG A 4 -7.11 -0.86 28.95
C ARG A 4 -5.75 -0.51 28.36
N ARG A 5 -4.75 -0.30 29.22
CA ARG A 5 -3.39 0.02 28.81
C ARG A 5 -2.68 -1.25 28.34
N VAL A 6 -1.83 -1.13 27.32
CA VAL A 6 -1.04 -2.26 26.79
C VAL A 6 -0.21 -2.94 27.89
N THR A 7 0.44 -2.15 28.74
CA THR A 7 1.26 -2.65 29.86
C THR A 7 0.44 -3.46 30.84
N ASP A 8 -0.72 -2.96 31.26
CA ASP A 8 -1.58 -3.63 32.23
C ASP A 8 -2.11 -4.95 31.66
N LEU A 9 -2.41 -4.99 30.36
CA LEU A 9 -2.81 -6.21 29.66
C LEU A 9 -1.70 -7.24 29.61
N ILE A 10 -0.45 -6.82 29.39
CA ILE A 10 0.72 -7.71 29.36
C ILE A 10 1.05 -8.22 30.78
N GLU A 11 1.02 -7.35 31.78
CA GLU A 11 1.31 -7.69 33.17
C GLU A 11 0.26 -8.63 33.79
N SER A 12 -1.00 -8.52 33.36
CA SER A 12 -2.10 -9.39 33.81
C SER A 12 -2.23 -10.71 33.05
N LEU A 13 -1.32 -11.01 32.11
CA LEU A 13 -1.31 -12.31 31.41
C LEU A 13 -1.03 -13.44 32.39
N GLY A 14 -1.87 -14.47 32.35
CA GLY A 14 -1.55 -15.76 32.99
C GLY A 14 -0.38 -16.46 32.28
N ASP A 15 0.23 -17.43 32.95
CA ASP A 15 1.46 -18.06 32.46
C ASP A 15 1.32 -18.75 31.09
N ASP A 16 0.14 -19.29 30.80
CA ASP A 16 -0.18 -19.98 29.55
C ASP A 16 -0.75 -19.05 28.46
N LYS A 17 -0.80 -17.74 28.70
CA LYS A 17 -1.40 -16.76 27.78
C LYS A 17 -0.33 -15.94 27.05
N VAL A 18 -0.67 -15.59 25.81
CA VAL A 18 0.12 -14.70 24.96
C VAL A 18 -0.69 -13.44 24.69
N TYR A 19 -0.05 -12.29 24.83
CA TYR A 19 -0.56 -11.03 24.33
C TYR A 19 -0.19 -10.91 22.86
N TYR A 20 -1.17 -10.72 21.99
CA TYR A 20 -0.87 -10.39 20.61
C TYR A 20 -1.83 -9.36 20.06
N THR A 21 -1.32 -8.58 19.12
CA THR A 21 -2.06 -7.49 18.48
C THR A 21 -2.23 -7.74 17.01
N LEU A 22 -3.26 -7.13 16.43
CA LEU A 22 -3.47 -7.07 14.98
C LEU A 22 -3.36 -5.62 14.53
N GLU A 23 -2.49 -5.34 13.57
CA GLU A 23 -2.39 -4.02 12.92
C GLU A 23 -3.29 -3.95 11.69
N TYR A 24 -4.04 -2.86 11.56
CA TYR A 24 -4.78 -2.49 10.36
C TYR A 24 -4.46 -1.05 9.95
N PHE A 25 -4.66 -0.75 8.68
CA PHE A 25 -4.57 0.61 8.16
C PHE A 25 -5.92 1.09 7.60
N PRO A 26 -6.25 2.38 7.71
CA PRO A 26 -7.50 2.93 7.19
C PRO A 26 -7.53 2.83 5.64
N PRO A 27 -8.54 2.18 5.04
CA PRO A 27 -8.69 2.12 3.59
C PRO A 27 -9.01 3.50 2.99
N LYS A 28 -8.66 3.72 1.72
CA LYS A 28 -8.93 5.01 1.06
C LYS A 28 -10.33 5.14 0.48
N THR A 29 -11.04 4.03 0.33
CA THR A 29 -12.38 3.97 -0.27
C THR A 29 -13.43 3.59 0.78
N SER A 30 -14.67 4.06 0.59
CA SER A 30 -15.80 3.68 1.46
C SER A 30 -16.04 2.17 1.45
N ASP A 31 -15.92 1.54 0.28
CA ASP A 31 -16.15 0.10 0.12
C ASP A 31 -15.03 -0.73 0.76
N GLY A 32 -13.79 -0.27 0.63
CA GLY A 32 -12.63 -0.82 1.35
C GLY A 32 -12.79 -0.72 2.86
N LEU A 33 -13.26 0.42 3.37
CA LEU A 33 -13.54 0.62 4.79
C LEU A 33 -14.61 -0.37 5.30
N ASN A 34 -15.71 -0.53 4.56
CA ASN A 34 -16.77 -1.46 4.91
C ASN A 34 -16.29 -2.92 4.90
N ASN A 35 -15.47 -3.29 3.92
CA ASN A 35 -14.86 -4.62 3.87
C ASN A 35 -13.93 -4.85 5.07
N LEU A 36 -13.10 -3.85 5.41
CA LEU A 36 -12.21 -3.92 6.56
C LEU A 36 -12.99 -4.08 7.87
N ILE A 37 -14.06 -3.31 8.09
CA ILE A 37 -14.90 -3.42 9.29
C ILE A 37 -15.45 -4.85 9.44
N ASN A 38 -15.96 -5.43 8.37
CA ASN A 38 -16.47 -6.81 8.37
C ASN A 38 -15.35 -7.83 8.66
N ARG A 39 -14.16 -7.59 8.12
CA ARG A 39 -12.97 -8.43 8.36
C ARG A 39 -12.51 -8.35 9.81
N ILE A 40 -12.43 -7.16 10.38
CA ILE A 40 -12.10 -6.94 11.79
C ILE A 40 -13.11 -7.66 12.67
N HIS A 41 -14.42 -7.57 12.38
CA HIS A 41 -15.44 -8.28 13.13
C HIS A 41 -15.21 -9.81 13.14
N ARG A 42 -14.91 -10.42 11.98
CA ARG A 42 -14.59 -11.86 11.89
C ARG A 42 -13.33 -12.21 12.68
N MET A 43 -12.25 -11.44 12.49
CA MET A 43 -10.96 -11.69 13.14
C MET A 43 -11.03 -11.50 14.65
N VAL A 44 -11.76 -10.49 15.15
CA VAL A 44 -12.00 -10.33 16.58
C VAL A 44 -12.77 -11.52 17.14
N SER A 45 -13.84 -11.93 16.46
CA SER A 45 -14.72 -13.03 16.92
C SER A 45 -13.98 -14.36 17.02
N ASN A 46 -13.15 -14.66 16.01
CA ASN A 46 -12.51 -15.96 15.83
C ASN A 46 -11.12 -16.04 16.47
N LEU A 47 -10.39 -14.92 16.54
CA LEU A 47 -9.02 -14.91 17.04
C LEU A 47 -8.96 -14.41 18.48
N ASN A 48 -9.80 -13.44 18.87
CA ASN A 48 -9.76 -12.80 20.19
C ASN A 48 -8.42 -12.08 20.49
N PRO A 49 -8.01 -11.11 19.64
CA PRO A 49 -6.76 -10.36 19.85
C PRO A 49 -6.81 -9.52 21.13
N SER A 50 -5.65 -9.30 21.76
CA SER A 50 -5.56 -8.54 23.02
C SER A 50 -5.68 -7.03 22.82
N CYS A 51 -5.31 -6.53 21.64
CA CYS A 51 -5.40 -5.14 21.24
C CYS A 51 -5.38 -5.03 19.71
N ILE A 52 -5.98 -3.98 19.15
CA ILE A 52 -5.89 -3.64 17.73
C ILE A 52 -5.08 -2.36 17.56
N HIS A 53 -4.10 -2.38 16.66
CA HIS A 53 -3.38 -1.19 16.25
C HIS A 53 -3.98 -0.64 14.96
N ILE A 54 -4.23 0.67 14.94
CA ILE A 54 -4.67 1.38 13.73
C ILE A 54 -3.56 2.34 13.32
N THR A 55 -3.04 2.15 12.11
CA THR A 55 -2.03 3.07 11.55
C THR A 55 -2.65 4.44 11.30
N TRP A 56 -1.81 5.47 11.24
CA TRP A 56 -2.27 6.85 11.12
C TRP A 56 -1.39 7.62 10.15
N ASN A 57 -2.03 8.47 9.37
CA ASN A 57 -1.36 9.50 8.60
C ASN A 57 -2.24 10.78 8.61
N PRO A 58 -1.67 11.96 8.36
CA PRO A 58 -2.43 13.21 8.38
C PRO A 58 -3.61 13.24 7.40
N SER A 59 -3.53 12.52 6.27
CA SER A 59 -4.60 12.47 5.26
C SER A 59 -5.76 11.52 5.61
N SER A 60 -5.60 10.64 6.59
CA SER A 60 -6.61 9.66 7.02
C SER A 60 -6.87 9.73 8.52
N SER A 61 -6.61 10.88 9.14
CA SER A 61 -6.72 11.05 10.60
C SER A 61 -8.11 10.70 11.11
N ASP A 62 -9.14 11.22 10.44
CA ASP A 62 -10.53 11.07 10.85
C ASP A 62 -10.97 9.61 10.72
N THR A 63 -10.67 8.98 9.57
CA THR A 63 -10.95 7.55 9.34
C THR A 63 -10.27 6.64 10.37
N SER A 64 -9.07 7.00 10.84
CA SER A 64 -8.35 6.23 11.86
C SER A 64 -9.07 6.31 13.22
N LEU A 65 -9.51 7.51 13.60
CA LEU A 65 -10.23 7.75 14.86
C LEU A 65 -11.62 7.10 14.84
N ASP A 66 -12.36 7.24 13.73
CA ASP A 66 -13.68 6.63 13.54
C ASP A 66 -13.60 5.10 13.62
N LEU A 67 -12.57 4.51 13.03
CA LEU A 67 -12.36 3.06 13.09
C LEU A 67 -12.05 2.60 14.51
N ILE A 68 -11.24 3.35 15.27
CA ILE A 68 -10.97 3.04 16.68
C ILE A 68 -12.24 3.17 17.52
N GLU A 69 -13.03 4.23 17.34
CA GLU A 69 -14.30 4.41 18.05
C GLU A 69 -15.22 3.22 17.82
N LEU A 70 -15.37 2.79 16.55
CA LEU A 70 -16.18 1.62 16.20
C LEU A 70 -15.67 0.35 16.88
N ILE A 71 -14.36 0.07 16.83
CA ILE A 71 -13.78 -1.14 17.43
C ILE A 71 -13.98 -1.16 18.95
N GLN A 72 -13.69 -0.05 19.64
CA GLN A 72 -13.80 0.01 21.10
C GLN A 72 -15.27 0.01 21.59
N SER A 73 -16.20 0.58 20.81
CA SER A 73 -17.61 0.66 21.17
C SER A 73 -18.39 -0.60 20.79
N ARG A 74 -18.12 -1.19 19.63
CA ARG A 74 -18.90 -2.30 19.06
C ARG A 74 -18.25 -3.66 19.26
N PHE A 75 -16.92 -3.75 19.11
CA PHE A 75 -16.19 -5.01 19.24
C PHE A 75 -15.55 -5.20 20.61
N LEU A 76 -15.56 -4.15 21.45
CA LEU A 76 -15.06 -4.17 22.82
C LEU A 76 -13.59 -4.61 22.93
N VAL A 77 -12.78 -4.28 21.92
CA VAL A 77 -11.33 -4.55 21.90
C VAL A 77 -10.58 -3.25 22.18
N PRO A 78 -9.57 -3.24 23.08
CA PRO A 78 -8.70 -2.08 23.26
C PRO A 78 -7.98 -1.72 21.96
N CYS A 79 -7.81 -0.44 21.69
CA CYS A 79 -7.07 0.03 20.52
C CYS A 79 -5.79 0.78 20.90
N CYS A 80 -4.82 0.74 19.99
CA CYS A 80 -3.64 1.58 19.98
C CYS A 80 -3.59 2.42 18.70
N LEU A 81 -3.64 3.74 18.88
CA LEU A 81 -3.54 4.69 17.78
C LEU A 81 -2.06 4.92 17.46
N HIS A 82 -1.64 4.64 16.22
CA HIS A 82 -0.35 5.15 15.76
C HIS A 82 -0.43 6.68 15.61
N LEU A 83 0.67 7.39 15.86
CA LEU A 83 0.69 8.83 15.68
C LEU A 83 2.09 9.30 15.27
N THR A 84 2.19 9.96 14.12
CA THR A 84 3.46 10.51 13.62
C THR A 84 3.55 11.99 13.92
N CYS A 85 4.72 12.48 14.32
CA CYS A 85 4.94 13.90 14.65
C CYS A 85 5.47 14.74 13.48
N THR A 86 5.79 14.13 12.35
CA THR A 86 6.30 14.83 11.17
C THR A 86 5.22 14.95 10.10
N ASN A 87 5.29 15.99 9.25
CA ASN A 87 4.29 16.31 8.22
C ASN A 87 2.93 16.77 8.78
N ILE A 88 2.88 17.27 10.02
CA ILE A 88 1.67 17.80 10.67
C ILE A 88 2.00 19.08 11.44
N GLN A 89 1.06 20.02 11.50
CA GLN A 89 1.19 21.20 12.36
C GLN A 89 0.89 20.85 13.83
N THR A 90 1.57 21.50 14.77
CA THR A 90 1.34 21.31 16.21
C THR A 90 -0.14 21.46 16.62
N SER A 91 -0.88 22.38 16.00
CA SER A 91 -2.32 22.59 16.26
C SER A 91 -3.18 21.38 15.90
N GLN A 92 -2.89 20.73 14.77
CA GLN A 92 -3.61 19.53 14.33
C GLN A 92 -3.24 18.33 15.20
N LEU A 93 -1.95 18.18 15.57
CA LEU A 93 -1.51 17.16 16.53
C LEU A 93 -2.26 17.30 17.88
N ASP A 94 -2.42 18.53 18.36
CA ASP A 94 -3.16 18.83 19.57
C ASP A 94 -4.63 18.43 19.47
N GLN A 95 -5.28 18.73 18.36
CA GLN A 95 -6.66 18.33 18.10
C GLN A 95 -6.79 16.81 18.09
N THR A 96 -5.93 16.09 17.38
CA THR A 96 -5.93 14.63 17.34
C THR A 96 -5.74 14.00 18.72
N LEU A 97 -4.81 14.52 19.53
CA LEU A 97 -4.59 14.01 20.89
C LEU A 97 -5.78 14.28 21.83
N MET A 98 -6.44 15.44 21.69
CA MET A 98 -7.65 15.75 22.45
C MET A 98 -8.82 14.84 22.05
N GLN A 99 -9.06 14.67 20.75
CA GLN A 99 -10.08 13.76 20.22
C GLN A 99 -9.82 12.32 20.66
N ALA A 100 -8.57 11.85 20.56
CA ALA A 100 -8.20 10.51 21.03
C ALA A 100 -8.55 10.32 22.51
N LYS A 101 -8.26 11.32 23.36
CA LYS A 101 -8.64 11.29 24.77
C LYS A 101 -10.16 11.28 24.98
N GLU A 102 -10.91 12.10 24.24
CA GLU A 102 -12.38 12.15 24.30
C GLU A 102 -13.03 10.82 23.89
N LEU A 103 -12.45 10.13 22.90
CA LEU A 103 -12.82 8.78 22.46
C LEU A 103 -12.34 7.66 23.41
N GLY A 104 -11.77 8.01 24.57
CA GLY A 104 -11.28 7.05 25.54
C GLY A 104 -10.09 6.22 25.06
N ILE A 105 -9.35 6.69 24.04
CA ILE A 105 -8.11 6.04 23.61
C ILE A 105 -7.07 6.28 24.70
N VAL A 106 -6.48 5.19 25.17
CA VAL A 106 -5.44 5.21 26.21
C VAL A 106 -4.11 4.68 25.72
N ASN A 107 -3.98 4.19 24.48
CA ASN A 107 -2.73 3.67 23.95
C ASN A 107 -2.32 4.43 22.67
N ILE A 108 -1.09 4.94 22.65
CA ILE A 108 -0.51 5.63 21.48
C ILE A 108 0.81 4.98 21.12
N LEU A 109 1.02 4.65 19.85
CA LEU A 109 2.33 4.33 19.31
C LEU A 109 2.94 5.60 18.70
N ALA A 110 3.88 6.22 19.42
CA ALA A 110 4.52 7.46 19.03
C ALA A 110 5.63 7.21 18.00
N LEU A 111 5.48 7.80 16.82
CA LEU A 111 6.35 7.60 15.67
C LEU A 111 6.87 8.96 15.16
N ARG A 112 8.00 8.92 14.46
CA ARG A 112 8.48 10.09 13.72
C ARG A 112 7.55 10.35 12.54
N GLY A 113 7.44 9.36 11.66
CA GLY A 113 6.87 9.47 10.32
C GLY A 113 7.97 9.41 9.25
N ASP A 114 7.55 9.07 8.04
CA ASP A 114 8.41 9.04 6.86
C ASP A 114 8.39 10.40 6.14
N PRO A 115 9.42 10.73 5.35
CA PRO A 115 9.41 11.92 4.51
C PRO A 115 8.19 11.96 3.57
N PRO A 116 7.72 13.15 3.17
CA PRO A 116 6.73 13.28 2.10
C PRO A 116 7.16 12.51 0.85
N ARG A 117 6.18 11.97 0.10
CA ARG A 117 6.43 11.28 -1.16
C ARG A 117 7.29 12.15 -2.10
N GLY A 118 8.23 11.53 -2.81
CA GLY A 118 9.12 12.26 -3.72
C GLY A 118 10.37 12.87 -3.07
N THR A 119 10.44 12.91 -1.73
CA THR A 119 11.57 13.51 -1.00
C THR A 119 12.35 12.48 -0.21
N GLU A 120 13.68 12.45 -0.39
CA GLU A 120 14.56 11.61 0.45
C GLU A 120 14.95 12.31 1.75
N SER A 121 14.93 13.64 1.75
CA SER A 121 15.35 14.46 2.88
C SER A 121 14.16 14.92 3.69
N TRP A 122 14.19 14.57 4.97
CA TRP A 122 13.22 15.02 5.94
C TRP A 122 13.40 16.52 6.25
N VAL A 123 12.33 17.31 6.12
CA VAL A 123 12.28 18.69 6.60
C VAL A 123 11.12 18.80 7.60
N PRO A 124 11.37 19.19 8.87
CA PRO A 124 10.30 19.33 9.85
C PRO A 124 9.31 20.39 9.40
N THR A 125 8.02 20.04 9.41
CA THR A 125 6.94 21.04 9.30
C THR A 125 6.94 21.99 10.50
N ASP A 126 7.34 21.50 11.67
CA ASP A 126 7.55 22.27 12.89
C ASP A 126 8.89 21.84 13.52
N GLN A 127 9.76 22.81 13.81
CA GLN A 127 11.08 22.54 14.39
C GLN A 127 11.03 21.84 15.75
N LYS A 128 9.88 21.86 16.43
CA LYS A 128 9.65 21.17 17.72
C LYS A 128 9.64 19.64 17.60
N PHE A 129 9.36 19.09 16.42
CA PHE A 129 9.18 17.66 16.22
C PHE A 129 10.16 17.15 15.17
N GLN A 130 11.31 16.64 15.63
CA GLN A 130 12.34 16.08 14.74
C GLN A 130 12.44 14.57 14.83
N HIS A 131 12.18 14.05 16.02
CA HIS A 131 12.30 12.65 16.33
C HIS A 131 11.09 12.18 17.13
N ALA A 132 10.81 10.87 17.11
CA ALA A 132 9.70 10.30 17.88
C ALA A 132 9.78 10.61 19.39
N ILE A 133 10.99 10.80 19.93
CA ILE A 133 11.19 11.20 21.34
C ILE A 133 10.57 12.56 21.67
N ASP A 134 10.52 13.49 20.71
CA ASP A 134 9.91 14.80 20.90
C ASP A 134 8.40 14.66 21.11
N LEU A 135 7.77 13.74 20.36
CA LEU A 135 6.37 13.40 20.54
C LEU A 135 6.10 12.76 21.90
N VAL A 136 6.96 11.82 22.34
CA VAL A 136 6.84 11.21 23.67
C VAL A 136 6.88 12.28 24.77
N ARG A 137 7.90 13.16 24.74
CA ARG A 137 8.03 14.26 25.71
C ARG A 137 6.85 15.21 25.65
N TYR A 138 6.36 15.51 24.45
CA TYR A 138 5.22 16.40 24.25
C TYR A 138 3.93 15.84 24.84
N ILE A 139 3.61 14.58 24.55
CA ILE A 139 2.43 13.91 25.10
C ILE A 139 2.52 13.85 26.63
N ARG A 140 3.67 13.44 27.18
CA ARG A 140 3.88 13.40 28.64
C ARG A 140 3.70 14.77 29.28
N LYS A 141 4.27 15.82 28.70
CA LYS A 141 4.13 17.20 29.23
C LYS A 141 2.68 17.67 29.24
N LYS A 142 1.89 17.34 28.21
CA LYS A 142 0.55 17.90 28.02
C LYS A 142 -0.57 17.05 28.62
N PHE A 143 -0.41 15.72 28.63
CA PHE A 143 -1.44 14.76 29.03
C PHE A 143 -1.04 13.89 30.23
N GLY A 144 0.19 14.05 30.75
CA GLY A 144 0.69 13.24 31.88
C GLY A 144 0.68 11.75 31.56
N ASP A 145 0.11 10.98 32.48
CA ASP A 145 0.05 9.51 32.40
C ASP A 145 -1.23 8.98 31.76
N TRP A 146 -2.06 9.84 31.17
CA TRP A 146 -3.31 9.41 30.52
C TRP A 146 -3.06 8.36 29.43
N PHE A 147 -2.02 8.56 28.60
CA PHE A 147 -1.68 7.64 27.51
C PHE A 147 -0.60 6.64 27.95
N CYS A 148 -0.81 5.36 27.67
CA CYS A 148 0.21 4.34 27.51
C CYS A 148 0.96 4.58 26.20
N ILE A 149 2.24 4.96 26.26
CA ILE A 149 2.99 5.36 25.05
C ILE A 149 3.93 4.23 24.62
N GLY A 150 3.76 3.73 23.40
CA GLY A 150 4.71 2.84 22.74
C GLY A 150 5.65 3.61 21.81
N VAL A 151 6.80 3.02 21.49
CA VAL A 151 7.72 3.53 20.45
C VAL A 151 8.23 2.42 19.54
N ALA A 152 8.67 2.78 18.33
CA ALA A 152 9.31 1.85 17.41
C ALA A 152 10.74 1.48 17.83
N GLY A 153 11.10 0.20 17.64
CA GLY A 153 12.47 -0.33 17.75
C GLY A 153 12.93 -1.00 16.46
N TYR A 154 14.23 -0.99 16.16
CA TYR A 154 14.77 -1.49 14.89
C TYR A 154 15.88 -2.53 15.14
N PRO A 155 15.56 -3.83 15.10
CA PRO A 155 16.54 -4.90 15.31
C PRO A 155 17.73 -4.88 14.34
N GLU A 156 17.52 -4.37 13.13
CA GLU A 156 18.53 -4.30 12.05
C GLU A 156 19.17 -2.91 11.92
N ALA A 157 18.89 -2.00 12.87
CA ALA A 157 19.14 -0.57 12.81
C ALA A 157 18.37 0.15 11.69
N SER A 158 17.83 1.33 11.99
CA SER A 158 17.20 2.17 10.98
C SER A 158 18.28 2.72 10.03
N LEU A 159 18.00 2.72 8.72
CA LEU A 159 18.83 3.40 7.75
C LEU A 159 18.36 4.85 7.62
N ASP A 160 19.04 5.76 8.32
CA ASP A 160 18.84 7.19 8.20
C ASP A 160 19.37 7.73 6.85
N SER A 161 19.22 9.03 6.61
CA SER A 161 19.70 9.78 5.43
C SER A 161 21.17 9.53 5.04
N SER A 162 22.00 9.01 5.94
CA SER A 162 23.39 8.62 5.69
C SER A 162 23.54 7.27 4.97
N ASN A 163 22.45 6.49 4.83
CA ASN A 163 22.42 5.12 4.30
C ASN A 163 23.45 4.17 4.96
N LYS A 164 23.90 4.48 6.19
CA LYS A 164 24.80 3.63 6.97
C LYS A 164 24.11 3.21 8.27
N PRO A 165 23.97 1.91 8.54
CA PRO A 165 23.40 1.45 9.80
C PRO A 165 24.37 1.75 10.94
N ASP A 166 23.86 2.35 12.01
CA ASP A 166 24.61 2.59 13.25
C ASP A 166 23.81 1.99 14.43
N PRO A 167 24.02 0.69 14.71
CA PRO A 167 23.27 0.00 15.76
C PRO A 167 23.47 0.58 17.16
N ASP A 168 24.64 1.17 17.44
CA ASP A 168 24.96 1.71 18.75
C ASP A 168 24.22 3.02 18.99
N ARG A 169 24.20 3.88 17.98
CA ARG A 169 23.43 5.12 18.02
C ARG A 169 21.92 4.86 18.08
N GLU A 170 21.41 3.93 17.28
CA GLU A 170 20.00 3.54 17.33
C GLU A 170 19.60 3.01 18.70
N MET A 171 20.48 2.23 19.33
CA MET A 171 20.26 1.72 20.67
C MET A 171 20.24 2.85 21.72
N SER A 172 21.13 3.85 21.60
CA SER A 172 21.11 5.04 22.45
C SER A 172 19.80 5.83 22.31
N TYR A 173 19.30 6.00 21.09
CA TYR A 173 18.00 6.66 20.87
C TYR A 173 16.83 5.87 21.43
N LEU A 174 16.88 4.54 21.37
CA LEU A 174 15.86 3.70 21.98
C LEU A 174 15.81 3.89 23.51
N VAL A 175 16.98 3.89 24.17
CA VAL A 175 17.08 4.17 25.61
C VAL A 175 16.49 5.55 25.94
N GLN A 176 16.88 6.59 25.21
CA GLN A 176 16.36 7.94 25.42
C GLN A 176 14.84 8.04 25.25
N LYS A 177 14.26 7.30 24.28
CA LYS A 177 12.79 7.23 24.09
C LYS A 177 12.10 6.59 25.29
N VAL A 178 12.67 5.53 25.86
CA VAL A 178 12.15 4.88 27.08
C VAL A 178 12.27 5.81 28.28
N GLU A 179 13.42 6.44 28.48
CA GLU A 179 13.64 7.43 29.55
C GLU A 179 12.71 8.65 29.45
N ALA A 180 12.34 9.05 28.23
CA ALA A 180 11.36 10.11 28.00
C ALA A 180 9.92 9.73 28.41
N GLY A 181 9.67 8.46 28.72
CA GLY A 181 8.38 7.97 29.22
C GLY A 181 7.67 7.00 28.28
N ALA A 182 8.34 6.35 27.34
CA ALA A 182 7.75 5.24 26.59
C ALA A 182 7.67 3.98 27.49
N GLU A 183 6.55 3.26 27.40
CA GLU A 183 6.17 2.16 28.29
C GLU A 183 6.15 0.80 27.59
N PHE A 184 6.23 0.75 26.26
CA PHE A 184 6.44 -0.48 25.49
C PHE A 184 7.13 -0.19 24.15
N ILE A 185 7.70 -1.22 23.53
CA ILE A 185 8.38 -1.13 22.24
C ILE A 185 7.72 -2.10 21.25
N VAL A 186 7.44 -1.62 20.05
CA VAL A 186 7.06 -2.46 18.90
C VAL A 186 8.22 -2.46 17.91
N THR A 187 8.70 -3.64 17.50
CA THR A 187 9.81 -3.68 16.54
C THR A 187 9.33 -3.53 15.11
N GLN A 188 10.18 -2.96 14.26
CA GLN A 188 10.11 -3.16 12.82
C GLN A 188 10.17 -4.65 12.49
N LEU A 189 9.57 -5.02 11.36
CA LEU A 189 9.58 -6.36 10.78
C LEU A 189 11.01 -6.87 10.54
N PHE A 190 11.22 -8.16 10.78
CA PHE A 190 12.47 -8.87 10.55
C PHE A 190 12.18 -10.31 10.11
N TYR A 191 13.13 -10.92 9.41
CA TYR A 191 13.02 -12.32 8.94
C TYR A 191 14.19 -13.19 9.43
N ASP A 192 15.05 -12.64 10.27
CA ASP A 192 16.16 -13.31 10.95
C ASP A 192 15.89 -13.33 12.47
N ALA A 193 15.49 -14.49 12.98
CA ALA A 193 15.16 -14.66 14.39
C ALA A 193 16.38 -14.49 15.30
N GLU A 194 17.56 -14.97 14.88
CA GLU A 194 18.79 -14.85 15.66
C GLU A 194 19.21 -13.39 15.82
N ASN A 195 19.07 -12.59 14.76
CA ASN A 195 19.31 -11.16 14.82
C ASN A 195 18.40 -10.46 15.85
N PHE A 196 17.10 -10.77 15.84
CA PHE A 196 16.17 -10.22 16.84
C PHE A 196 16.54 -10.65 18.26
N ILE A 197 16.91 -11.92 18.47
CA ILE A 197 17.24 -12.46 19.79
C ILE A 197 18.50 -11.78 20.35
N SER A 198 19.53 -11.63 19.52
CA SER A 198 20.75 -10.89 19.88
C SER A 198 20.46 -9.42 20.22
N TRP A 199 19.60 -8.77 19.44
CA TRP A 199 19.16 -7.40 19.70
C TRP A 199 18.36 -7.28 21.00
N TYR A 200 17.43 -8.20 21.26
CA TYR A 200 16.64 -8.25 22.49
C TYR A 200 17.54 -8.41 23.73
N ASP A 201 18.49 -9.35 23.70
CA ASP A 201 19.45 -9.53 24.79
C ASP A 201 20.29 -8.27 25.03
N ARG A 202 20.66 -7.58 23.95
CA ARG A 202 21.36 -6.31 24.05
C ARG A 202 20.48 -5.25 24.72
N CYS A 203 19.20 -5.12 24.35
CA CYS A 203 18.25 -4.23 25.02
C CYS A 203 18.14 -4.52 26.52
N ARG A 204 18.08 -5.81 26.90
CA ARG A 204 18.04 -6.20 28.32
C ARG A 204 19.34 -5.85 29.05
N ARG A 205 20.51 -6.12 28.45
CA ARG A 205 21.83 -5.80 29.04
C ARG A 205 22.03 -4.31 29.34
N ILE A 206 21.49 -3.43 28.50
CA ILE A 206 21.60 -1.97 28.69
C ILE A 206 20.48 -1.38 29.56
N GLY A 207 19.59 -2.21 30.12
CA GLY A 207 18.59 -1.79 31.10
C GLY A 207 17.21 -1.45 30.55
N ILE A 208 16.89 -1.76 29.28
CA ILE A 208 15.51 -1.63 28.77
C ILE A 208 14.65 -2.72 29.42
N LYS A 209 13.70 -2.31 30.27
CA LYS A 209 12.80 -3.21 31.02
C LYS A 209 11.37 -3.27 30.51
N VAL A 210 10.95 -2.25 29.75
CA VAL A 210 9.61 -2.22 29.15
C VAL A 210 9.36 -3.45 28.25
N PRO A 211 8.09 -3.86 28.04
CA PRO A 211 7.75 -4.92 27.11
C PRO A 211 8.22 -4.61 25.69
N ILE A 212 8.68 -5.65 24.98
CA ILE A 212 9.14 -5.57 23.59
C ILE A 212 8.29 -6.56 22.78
N LEU A 213 7.56 -6.05 21.81
CA LEU A 213 6.70 -6.81 20.91
C LEU A 213 7.42 -6.98 19.58
N PRO A 214 7.91 -8.18 19.22
CA PRO A 214 8.43 -8.44 17.90
C PRO A 214 7.33 -8.28 16.85
N GLY A 215 7.62 -7.47 15.83
CA GLY A 215 6.81 -7.30 14.63
C GLY A 215 6.93 -8.50 13.70
N ILE A 216 5.85 -9.26 13.56
CA ILE A 216 5.76 -10.42 12.67
C ILE A 216 4.76 -10.12 11.56
N MET A 217 5.18 -10.31 10.32
CA MET A 217 4.32 -10.22 9.14
C MET A 217 4.48 -11.49 8.30
N PRO A 218 3.45 -12.34 8.20
CA PRO A 218 3.48 -13.48 7.30
C PRO A 218 3.62 -13.01 5.85
N ILE A 219 4.52 -13.64 5.10
CA ILE A 219 4.66 -13.43 3.67
C ILE A 219 3.37 -13.93 2.97
N GLN A 220 2.81 -13.12 2.08
CA GLN A 220 1.54 -13.44 1.40
C GLN A 220 1.74 -13.61 -0.11
N THR A 221 2.38 -12.64 -0.76
CA THR A 221 2.75 -12.68 -2.18
C THR A 221 4.21 -12.33 -2.36
N TYR A 222 4.84 -12.84 -3.41
CA TYR A 222 6.26 -12.59 -3.64
C TYR A 222 6.54 -11.11 -3.95
N GLN A 223 5.73 -10.52 -4.84
CA GLN A 223 5.89 -9.12 -5.24
C GLN A 223 5.63 -8.16 -4.08
N GLY A 224 4.54 -8.36 -3.31
CA GLY A 224 4.23 -7.53 -2.15
C GLY A 224 5.33 -7.56 -1.10
N PHE A 225 5.86 -8.76 -0.84
CA PHE A 225 7.01 -8.94 0.07
C PHE A 225 8.27 -8.21 -0.40
N ARG A 226 8.62 -8.30 -1.69
CA ARG A 226 9.79 -7.59 -2.25
C ARG A 226 9.65 -6.08 -2.13
N ARG A 227 8.47 -5.53 -2.46
CA ARG A 227 8.19 -4.09 -2.37
C ARG A 227 8.31 -3.59 -0.93
N LEU A 228 7.64 -4.26 0.01
CA LEU A 228 7.61 -3.85 1.41
C LEU A 228 8.98 -3.97 2.07
N THR A 229 9.71 -5.06 1.83
CA THR A 229 11.06 -5.24 2.39
C THR A 229 12.07 -4.25 1.81
N ALA A 230 11.93 -3.86 0.54
CA ALA A 230 12.72 -2.79 -0.06
C ALA A 230 12.42 -1.41 0.54
N LEU A 231 11.14 -1.12 0.85
CA LEU A 231 10.74 0.12 1.52
C LEU A 231 11.28 0.19 2.94
N CYS A 232 11.05 -0.85 3.74
CA CYS A 232 11.52 -0.93 5.11
C CYS A 232 13.04 -1.13 5.22
N LYS A 233 13.69 -1.44 4.09
CA LYS A 233 15.10 -1.83 3.98
C LYS A 233 15.47 -2.99 4.91
N THR A 234 14.53 -3.92 5.08
CA THR A 234 14.66 -5.11 5.93
C THR A 234 15.62 -6.12 5.28
N LYS A 235 16.54 -6.67 6.05
CA LYS A 235 17.47 -7.70 5.59
C LYS A 235 16.75 -9.05 5.51
N ILE A 236 16.83 -9.69 4.34
CA ILE A 236 16.20 -10.99 4.10
C ILE A 236 17.27 -12.08 4.05
N PRO A 237 17.22 -13.10 4.94
CA PRO A 237 18.16 -14.22 4.90
C PRO A 237 18.20 -14.89 3.52
N GLU A 238 19.39 -15.32 3.10
CA GLU A 238 19.58 -15.95 1.79
C GLU A 238 18.72 -17.22 1.63
N SER A 239 18.59 -18.01 2.70
CA SER A 239 17.72 -19.20 2.73
C SER A 239 16.25 -18.88 2.43
N VAL A 240 15.76 -17.74 2.91
CA VAL A 240 14.40 -17.26 2.65
C VAL A 240 14.26 -16.85 1.19
N GLN A 241 15.24 -16.13 0.63
CA GLN A 241 15.23 -15.72 -0.77
C GLN A 241 15.26 -16.93 -1.71
N LEU A 242 16.13 -17.91 -1.45
CA LEU A 242 16.24 -19.13 -2.25
C LEU A 242 14.94 -19.94 -2.24
N SER A 243 14.30 -20.07 -1.09
CA SER A 243 13.02 -20.78 -0.95
C SER A 243 11.93 -20.08 -1.78
N LEU A 244 11.81 -18.76 -1.66
CA LEU A 244 10.81 -17.96 -2.37
C LEU A 244 11.03 -17.95 -3.89
N ASN A 245 12.28 -17.90 -4.37
CA ASN A 245 12.58 -17.84 -5.81
C ASN A 245 11.99 -19.04 -6.59
N SER A 246 11.90 -20.21 -5.95
CA SER A 246 11.34 -21.43 -6.56
C SER A 246 9.81 -21.42 -6.69
N ILE A 247 9.12 -20.58 -5.91
CA ILE A 247 7.66 -20.51 -5.82
C ILE A 247 7.10 -19.11 -6.15
N LYS A 248 7.94 -18.21 -6.67
CA LYS A 248 7.63 -16.77 -6.82
C LYS A 248 6.43 -16.44 -7.71
N THR A 249 5.97 -17.38 -8.53
CA THR A 249 4.79 -17.25 -9.41
C THR A 249 3.54 -17.96 -8.86
N ASP A 250 3.65 -18.62 -7.70
CA ASP A 250 2.54 -19.30 -7.02
C ASP A 250 2.28 -18.63 -5.67
N ASP A 251 1.40 -17.63 -5.67
CA ASP A 251 1.05 -16.86 -4.46
C ASP A 251 0.49 -17.74 -3.34
N ARG A 252 -0.17 -18.86 -3.68
CA ARG A 252 -0.64 -19.81 -2.66
C ARG A 252 0.55 -20.49 -1.98
N ALA A 253 1.50 -20.99 -2.75
CA ALA A 253 2.71 -21.60 -2.20
C ALA A 253 3.53 -20.59 -1.38
N VAL A 254 3.64 -19.34 -1.85
CA VAL A 254 4.30 -18.24 -1.13
C VAL A 254 3.60 -17.97 0.20
N GLY A 255 2.27 -17.90 0.21
CA GLY A 255 1.50 -17.69 1.43
C GLY A 255 1.67 -18.81 2.46
N GLU A 256 1.64 -20.08 2.03
CA GLU A 256 1.89 -21.22 2.94
C GLU A 256 3.33 -21.22 3.49
N TYR A 257 4.31 -20.89 2.64
CA TYR A 257 5.70 -20.70 3.09
C TYR A 257 5.82 -19.56 4.10
N GLY A 258 5.15 -18.44 3.87
CA GLY A 258 5.13 -17.29 4.78
C GLY A 258 4.60 -17.64 6.16
N ILE A 259 3.50 -18.41 6.24
CA ILE A 259 2.96 -18.90 7.52
C ILE A 259 3.97 -19.80 8.22
N LYS A 260 4.58 -20.75 7.49
CA LYS A 260 5.59 -21.65 8.05
C LYS A 260 6.78 -20.87 8.62
N LEU A 261 7.32 -19.90 7.87
CA LEU A 261 8.43 -19.08 8.29
C LEU A 261 8.09 -18.27 9.56
N SER A 262 6.91 -17.65 9.61
CA SER A 262 6.47 -16.92 10.80
C SER A 262 6.31 -17.82 12.03
N LEU A 263 5.83 -19.06 11.85
CA LEU A 263 5.75 -20.05 12.93
C LEU A 263 7.14 -20.42 13.47
N GLU A 264 8.10 -20.64 12.58
CA GLU A 264 9.49 -20.95 12.95
C GLU A 264 10.13 -19.81 13.74
N ILE A 265 10.00 -18.57 13.26
CA ILE A 265 10.51 -17.37 13.93
C ILE A 265 9.91 -17.21 15.34
N ILE A 266 8.57 -17.30 15.45
CA ILE A 266 7.89 -17.14 16.75
C ILE A 266 8.32 -18.24 17.73
N ARG A 267 8.37 -19.50 17.29
CA ARG A 267 8.77 -20.62 18.15
C ARG A 267 10.23 -20.49 18.58
N GLU A 268 11.10 -20.04 17.70
CA GLU A 268 12.50 -19.82 18.05
C GLU A 268 12.64 -18.73 19.12
N ILE A 269 11.94 -17.59 18.95
CA ILE A 269 11.89 -16.51 19.94
C ILE A 269 11.38 -17.03 21.28
N GLN A 270 10.26 -17.75 21.30
CA GLN A 270 9.66 -18.29 22.52
C GLN A 270 10.54 -19.35 23.20
N SER A 271 11.36 -20.08 22.43
CA SER A 271 12.25 -21.10 22.98
C SER A 271 13.49 -20.51 23.68
N LYS A 272 13.96 -19.33 23.23
CA LYS A 272 15.18 -18.70 23.74
C LYS A 272 14.91 -17.52 24.69
N LEU A 273 13.74 -16.89 24.59
CA LEU A 273 13.38 -15.68 25.33
C LEU A 273 12.05 -15.82 26.06
N SER A 274 11.89 -15.13 27.19
CA SER A 274 10.62 -15.03 27.94
C SER A 274 9.60 -14.06 27.30
N VAL A 275 9.60 -13.91 25.97
CA VAL A 275 8.70 -12.99 25.26
C VAL A 275 7.32 -13.63 25.11
N LYS A 276 6.30 -12.98 25.69
CA LYS A 276 4.88 -13.39 25.62
C LYS A 276 3.97 -12.36 24.93
N SER A 277 4.56 -11.35 24.30
CA SER A 277 3.85 -10.24 23.65
C SER A 277 4.27 -10.14 22.19
N PHE A 278 3.36 -10.18 21.21
CA PHE A 278 3.65 -10.17 19.77
C PHE A 278 2.84 -9.13 19.01
N TYR A 279 3.44 -8.54 17.97
CA TYR A 279 2.79 -7.59 17.08
C TYR A 279 2.58 -8.23 15.71
N LEU A 280 1.34 -8.47 15.28
CA LEU A 280 1.07 -9.07 13.98
C LEU A 280 0.61 -8.00 12.98
N SER A 281 1.43 -7.75 11.96
CA SER A 281 1.02 -6.91 10.84
C SER A 281 0.17 -7.72 9.87
N THR A 282 -1.10 -7.31 9.72
CA THR A 282 -2.09 -8.10 8.94
C THR A 282 -2.09 -7.73 7.47
N LEU A 283 -1.61 -6.53 7.12
CA LEU A 283 -1.81 -5.91 5.81
C LEU A 283 -3.30 -5.83 5.41
N ASN A 284 -4.20 -5.66 6.39
CA ASN A 284 -5.65 -5.73 6.23
C ASN A 284 -6.16 -7.08 5.68
N LEU A 285 -5.39 -8.16 5.88
CA LEU A 285 -5.68 -9.49 5.37
C LEU A 285 -5.84 -10.53 6.50
N GLU A 286 -6.70 -11.51 6.25
CA GLU A 286 -7.21 -12.41 7.30
C GLU A 286 -6.53 -13.78 7.32
N LYS A 287 -6.42 -14.42 6.14
CA LYS A 287 -6.11 -15.86 6.02
C LYS A 287 -4.81 -16.29 6.70
N SER A 288 -3.69 -15.63 6.38
CA SER A 288 -2.37 -16.01 6.92
C SER A 288 -2.28 -15.79 8.42
N ILE A 289 -2.94 -14.75 8.93
CA ILE A 289 -2.98 -14.44 10.36
C ILE A 289 -3.83 -15.46 11.10
N THR A 290 -5.03 -15.77 10.60
CA THR A 290 -5.90 -16.80 11.18
C THR A 290 -5.19 -18.13 11.27
N LYS A 291 -4.59 -18.59 10.16
CA LYS A 291 -3.82 -19.83 10.15
C LYS A 291 -2.63 -19.78 11.11
N LEU A 292 -1.89 -18.68 11.16
CA LEU A 292 -0.75 -18.53 12.07
C LEU A 292 -1.20 -18.67 13.53
N VAL A 293 -2.24 -17.93 13.93
CA VAL A 293 -2.81 -17.93 15.27
C VAL A 293 -3.37 -19.31 15.65
N ASP A 294 -4.04 -19.99 14.72
CA ASP A 294 -4.56 -21.35 14.92
C ASP A 294 -3.43 -22.35 15.19
N HIS A 295 -2.36 -22.34 14.40
CA HIS A 295 -1.21 -23.23 14.58
C HIS A 295 -0.42 -22.96 15.86
N LEU A 296 -0.52 -21.74 16.40
CA LEU A 296 0.07 -21.34 17.68
C LEU A 296 -0.85 -21.62 18.87
N GLY A 297 -2.14 -21.90 18.62
CA GLY A 297 -3.16 -22.10 19.66
C GLY A 297 -3.49 -20.84 20.46
N TRP A 298 -3.24 -19.64 19.91
CA TRP A 298 -3.44 -18.38 20.63
C TRP A 298 -4.91 -17.93 20.72
N ASN A 299 -5.80 -18.53 19.93
CA ASN A 299 -7.23 -18.23 19.88
C ASN A 299 -8.09 -19.02 20.88
N LEU A 300 -7.49 -19.84 21.75
CA LEU A 300 -8.23 -20.62 22.73
C LEU A 300 -8.84 -19.71 23.80
N ARG A 301 -10.18 -19.63 23.82
CA ARG A 301 -10.92 -19.06 24.94
C ARG A 301 -10.79 -20.01 26.12
N THR A 302 -10.02 -19.65 27.14
CA THR A 302 -10.23 -20.25 28.46
C THR A 302 -11.64 -19.88 28.89
N GLU A 303 -12.52 -20.86 29.10
CA GLU A 303 -13.80 -20.67 29.77
C GLU A 303 -13.54 -20.08 31.16
N THR A 304 -13.53 -18.75 31.26
CA THR A 304 -13.54 -18.05 32.54
C THR A 304 -14.87 -17.31 32.63
N THR A 305 -15.74 -17.89 33.46
CA THR A 305 -16.97 -17.32 34.05
C THR A 305 -17.22 -15.85 33.73
N ALA A 306 -18.27 -15.58 32.96
CA ALA A 306 -18.80 -14.24 32.75
C ALA A 306 -19.03 -13.54 34.09
N SER A 307 -18.18 -12.57 34.43
CA SER A 307 -18.41 -11.62 35.50
C SER A 307 -19.41 -10.57 35.02
N SER A 308 -20.46 -10.39 35.81
CA SER A 308 -21.73 -9.68 35.62
C SER A 308 -21.68 -8.15 35.38
N ASP A 309 -20.53 -7.55 35.05
CA ASP A 309 -20.33 -6.12 35.34
C ASP A 309 -20.38 -5.17 34.13
N LEU A 310 -21.29 -5.41 33.17
CA LEU A 310 -21.56 -4.46 32.08
C LEU A 310 -23.06 -4.38 31.74
N GLN A 311 -23.87 -3.96 32.69
CA GLN A 311 -25.16 -3.33 32.41
C GLN A 311 -25.01 -1.82 32.65
N THR A 312 -24.86 -1.04 31.57
CA THR A 312 -25.48 0.30 31.41
C THR A 312 -24.99 0.96 30.12
N SER A 313 -25.83 0.97 29.10
CA SER A 313 -26.25 2.13 28.30
C SER A 313 -26.94 1.65 27.03
N ASN A 314 -28.09 2.24 26.75
CA ASN A 314 -29.11 1.78 25.81
C ASN A 314 -28.58 1.75 24.35
N PRO A 315 -28.41 0.58 23.71
CA PRO A 315 -27.80 0.45 22.37
C PRO A 315 -28.59 1.11 21.23
N GLU A 316 -29.88 1.38 21.43
CA GLU A 316 -30.77 1.86 20.36
C GLU A 316 -30.52 3.31 19.92
N LEU A 317 -29.94 4.16 20.78
CA LEU A 317 -29.79 5.59 20.46
C LEU A 317 -28.55 5.94 19.62
N ILE A 318 -27.57 5.04 19.50
CA ILE A 318 -26.35 5.24 18.70
C ILE A 318 -26.52 4.67 17.27
N LEU A 319 -27.50 3.78 17.05
CA LEU A 319 -27.74 3.10 15.78
C LEU A 319 -28.10 4.02 14.60
N ASN A 320 -28.62 5.23 14.85
CA ASN A 320 -29.24 6.06 13.81
C ASN A 320 -28.34 7.13 13.18
N LYS A 321 -27.06 7.28 13.59
CA LYS A 321 -26.19 8.34 13.04
C LYS A 321 -25.23 7.88 11.95
N LEU A 322 -24.96 6.58 11.84
CA LEU A 322 -24.02 6.02 10.87
C LEU A 322 -24.47 4.59 10.50
N TYR A 323 -25.52 4.42 9.69
CA TYR A 323 -25.76 3.29 8.75
C TYR A 323 -27.23 3.07 8.40
N ASN A 324 -27.45 2.56 7.17
CA ASN A 324 -28.73 2.09 6.62
C ASN A 324 -29.00 0.63 7.07
N PRO A 325 -30.13 0.29 7.73
CA PRO A 325 -30.34 -0.98 8.43
C PRO A 325 -30.64 -2.23 7.57
N GLU A 326 -30.68 -2.16 6.24
CA GLU A 326 -31.18 -3.27 5.40
C GLU A 326 -30.16 -4.40 5.10
N PHE A 327 -28.87 -4.25 5.40
CA PHE A 327 -27.84 -5.16 4.84
C PHE A 327 -27.25 -6.22 5.78
N VAL A 328 -27.69 -6.34 7.03
CA VAL A 328 -27.14 -7.34 7.99
C VAL A 328 -27.98 -8.63 8.08
N GLN A 329 -29.16 -8.67 7.45
CA GLN A 329 -29.89 -9.93 7.29
C GLN A 329 -29.34 -10.72 6.09
N GLY A 330 -28.24 -11.45 6.29
CA GLY A 330 -27.76 -12.34 5.24
C GLY A 330 -26.47 -13.13 5.49
N VAL A 331 -25.77 -12.96 6.62
CA VAL A 331 -24.55 -13.74 6.87
C VAL A 331 -24.87 -15.07 7.52
N VAL A 332 -25.22 -16.06 6.69
CA VAL A 332 -25.12 -17.46 7.06
C VAL A 332 -23.63 -17.77 7.24
N VAL A 333 -23.21 -18.07 8.47
CA VAL A 333 -21.89 -18.64 8.77
C VAL A 333 -21.87 -20.07 8.21
N GLY A 334 -21.57 -20.18 6.92
CA GLY A 334 -21.36 -21.46 6.23
C GLY A 334 -19.88 -21.83 6.24
N SER A 335 -19.57 -23.03 6.71
CA SER A 335 -18.22 -23.62 6.82
C SER A 335 -17.59 -24.03 5.48
N ASN A 336 -17.80 -23.28 4.40
CA ASN A 336 -17.17 -23.56 3.11
C ASN A 336 -15.92 -22.70 2.94
N ARG A 337 -14.76 -23.36 2.79
CA ARG A 337 -13.47 -22.77 2.41
C ARG A 337 -13.53 -22.29 0.96
N SER A 338 -14.25 -21.21 0.68
CA SER A 338 -14.14 -20.50 -0.60
C SER A 338 -12.83 -19.72 -0.63
N ILE A 339 -12.12 -19.83 -1.75
CA ILE A 339 -10.97 -18.99 -2.06
C ILE A 339 -11.48 -17.54 -2.11
N THR A 340 -10.95 -16.66 -1.25
CA THR A 340 -11.37 -15.26 -1.22
C THR A 340 -10.59 -14.45 -2.26
N TRP A 341 -11.16 -13.33 -2.74
CA TRP A 341 -10.54 -12.41 -3.70
C TRP A 341 -9.13 -11.96 -3.32
N ASP A 342 -8.83 -11.96 -2.03
CA ASP A 342 -7.53 -11.62 -1.46
C ASP A 342 -6.38 -12.59 -1.86
N GLU A 343 -6.70 -13.78 -2.41
CA GLU A 343 -5.74 -14.86 -2.67
C GLU A 343 -5.06 -14.82 -4.05
N PHE A 344 -5.41 -13.86 -4.90
CA PHE A 344 -4.92 -13.78 -6.27
C PHE A 344 -4.09 -12.52 -6.53
N PRO A 345 -3.26 -12.50 -7.59
CA PRO A 345 -2.45 -11.34 -7.90
C PRO A 345 -3.32 -10.10 -8.00
N ASN A 346 -2.98 -9.10 -7.20
CA ASN A 346 -3.65 -7.82 -7.20
C ASN A 346 -2.72 -6.84 -7.91
N GLY A 347 -3.15 -6.37 -9.09
CA GLY A 347 -2.47 -5.29 -9.79
C GLY A 347 -2.99 -3.92 -9.34
N ARG A 348 -2.52 -2.89 -10.06
CA ARG A 348 -2.90 -1.48 -9.85
C ARG A 348 -4.41 -1.20 -9.98
N PHE A 349 -5.12 -2.03 -10.73
CA PHE A 349 -6.57 -1.99 -10.91
C PHE A 349 -7.27 -3.14 -10.18
N SER A 350 -6.76 -3.51 -9.01
CA SER A 350 -7.43 -4.44 -8.11
C SER A 350 -8.77 -3.86 -7.63
N ASP A 351 -9.67 -4.75 -7.21
CA ASP A 351 -10.97 -4.35 -6.65
C ASP A 351 -10.77 -3.30 -5.56
N SER A 352 -11.50 -2.18 -5.60
CA SER A 352 -11.40 -1.11 -4.59
C SER A 352 -11.77 -1.54 -3.17
N ARG A 353 -12.35 -2.73 -3.01
CA ARG A 353 -12.58 -3.42 -1.74
C ARG A 353 -11.37 -4.19 -1.23
N SER A 354 -10.41 -4.50 -2.11
CA SER A 354 -9.22 -5.30 -1.80
C SER A 354 -8.21 -4.47 -1.00
N PRO A 355 -7.64 -5.02 0.08
CA PRO A 355 -6.51 -4.41 0.78
C PRO A 355 -5.34 -4.05 -0.13
N ALA A 356 -5.11 -4.83 -1.19
CA ALA A 356 -4.00 -4.62 -2.11
C ALA A 356 -4.09 -3.29 -2.88
N PHE A 357 -5.30 -2.80 -3.16
CA PHE A 357 -5.54 -1.49 -3.78
C PHE A 357 -4.92 -0.35 -2.96
N ASP A 358 -4.93 -0.50 -1.63
CA ASP A 358 -4.39 0.47 -0.70
C ASP A 358 -2.92 0.19 -0.36
N LEU A 359 -2.46 -1.06 -0.35
CA LEU A 359 -1.07 -1.43 -0.07
C LEU A 359 -0.07 -0.79 -1.04
N GLU A 360 -0.36 -0.81 -2.35
CA GLU A 360 0.47 -0.12 -3.37
C GLU A 360 0.53 1.39 -3.11
N LYS A 361 -0.46 1.95 -2.44
CA LYS A 361 -0.54 3.38 -2.16
C LYS A 361 0.04 3.74 -0.80
N ILE A 362 -0.04 2.87 0.22
CA ILE A 362 0.40 3.14 1.59
C ILE A 362 1.89 2.92 1.74
N TYR A 363 2.41 1.83 1.18
CA TYR A 363 3.83 1.47 1.23
C TYR A 363 4.64 2.08 0.07
N GLY A 364 4.08 3.10 -0.59
CA GLY A 364 4.74 3.86 -1.63
C GLY A 364 4.11 3.62 -3.00
N SER A 365 3.35 4.63 -3.43
CA SER A 365 3.21 4.91 -4.84
C SER A 365 4.47 5.66 -5.30
N GLN A 366 4.89 5.35 -6.52
CA GLN A 366 6.23 5.50 -7.10
C GLN A 366 6.89 6.84 -6.75
N SER A 367 7.97 6.83 -5.96
CA SER A 367 8.83 8.00 -5.85
C SER A 367 9.79 7.97 -7.03
N ILE A 368 9.52 8.81 -8.03
CA ILE A 368 10.37 8.96 -9.23
C ILE A 368 11.85 9.18 -8.85
N GLY A 369 12.12 9.75 -7.66
CA GLY A 369 13.47 9.96 -7.14
C GLY A 369 14.36 8.71 -7.15
N LYS A 370 13.81 7.51 -6.90
CA LYS A 370 14.59 6.24 -6.97
C LYS A 370 14.84 5.77 -8.40
N ILE A 371 13.88 6.00 -9.30
CA ILE A 371 13.94 5.61 -10.73
C ILE A 371 14.92 6.53 -11.49
N ALA A 372 14.93 7.80 -11.12
CA ALA A 372 15.69 8.84 -11.78
C ALA A 372 17.22 8.75 -11.54
N GLU A 373 17.66 7.97 -10.53
CA GLU A 373 19.09 7.66 -10.34
C GLU A 373 19.69 6.93 -11.56
N SER A 374 18.87 6.35 -12.44
CA SER A 374 19.31 5.64 -13.65
C SER A 374 19.83 6.55 -14.78
N GLN A 375 19.75 7.88 -14.64
CA GLN A 375 20.30 8.91 -15.56
C GLN A 375 19.73 8.91 -17.01
N GLN A 376 18.59 8.28 -17.28
CA GLN A 376 18.19 7.97 -18.67
C GLN A 376 17.22 8.95 -19.34
N TRP A 377 16.59 9.89 -18.63
CA TRP A 377 15.53 10.73 -19.20
C TRP A 377 15.97 12.14 -19.61
N GLY A 378 17.17 12.56 -19.21
CA GLY A 378 17.71 13.88 -19.54
C GLY A 378 16.86 15.07 -19.05
N LEU A 379 16.98 16.20 -19.75
CA LEU A 379 16.21 17.42 -19.54
C LEU A 379 15.44 17.74 -20.82
N PRO A 380 14.27 17.10 -21.06
CA PRO A 380 13.50 17.32 -22.28
C PRO A 380 13.00 18.76 -22.34
N THR A 381 13.24 19.41 -23.45
CA THR A 381 12.87 20.80 -23.76
C THR A 381 11.91 20.91 -24.94
N THR A 382 11.64 19.82 -25.64
CA THR A 382 10.58 19.74 -26.66
C THR A 382 9.67 18.53 -26.47
N VAL A 383 8.48 18.58 -27.08
CA VAL A 383 7.50 17.47 -27.04
C VAL A 383 8.07 16.23 -27.74
N GLU A 384 8.89 16.41 -28.77
CA GLU A 384 9.55 15.33 -29.50
C GLU A 384 10.55 14.57 -28.62
N GLU A 385 11.27 15.27 -27.74
CA GLU A 385 12.18 14.64 -26.78
C GLU A 385 11.41 13.79 -25.75
N ILE A 386 10.24 14.26 -25.30
CA ILE A 386 9.34 13.46 -24.45
C ILE A 386 8.84 12.22 -25.21
N THR A 387 8.38 12.40 -26.45
CA THR A 387 7.96 11.30 -27.33
C THR A 387 9.05 10.25 -27.51
N GLU A 388 10.30 10.66 -27.68
CA GLU A 388 11.42 9.74 -27.84
C GLU A 388 11.71 8.92 -26.57
N ILE A 389 11.45 9.48 -25.37
CA ILE A 389 11.56 8.75 -24.10
C ILE A 389 10.53 7.61 -24.04
N PHE A 390 9.26 7.91 -24.31
CA PHE A 390 8.20 6.89 -24.34
C PHE A 390 8.41 5.84 -25.44
N TYR A 391 8.86 6.27 -26.61
CA TYR A 391 9.22 5.39 -27.71
C TYR A 391 10.39 4.47 -27.33
N SER A 392 11.46 5.02 -26.76
CA SER A 392 12.66 4.27 -26.34
C SER A 392 12.33 3.24 -25.26
N PHE A 393 11.39 3.52 -24.38
CA PHE A 393 10.92 2.55 -23.40
C PHE A 393 10.16 1.40 -24.06
N SER A 394 9.22 1.73 -24.95
CA SER A 394 8.46 0.73 -25.72
C SER A 394 9.33 -0.13 -26.64
N ASP A 395 10.47 0.41 -27.09
CA ASP A 395 11.49 -0.27 -27.90
C ASP A 395 12.51 -1.06 -27.05
N GLY A 396 12.43 -0.96 -25.72
CA GLY A 396 13.36 -1.61 -24.79
C GLY A 396 14.76 -0.99 -24.74
N LYS A 397 14.98 0.18 -25.37
CA LYS A 397 16.24 0.94 -25.31
C LYS A 397 16.51 1.52 -23.93
N ILE A 398 15.45 1.95 -23.24
CA ILE A 398 15.51 2.33 -21.84
C ILE A 398 14.57 1.41 -21.03
N PRO A 399 15.02 0.91 -19.87
CA PRO A 399 14.24 0.00 -19.05
C PRO A 399 13.07 0.66 -18.32
N LEU A 400 13.08 1.99 -18.14
CA LEU A 400 12.19 2.68 -17.18
C LEU A 400 11.70 4.02 -17.72
N ILE A 401 10.48 4.40 -17.34
CA ILE A 401 9.89 5.73 -17.53
C ILE A 401 9.28 6.19 -16.20
N PRO A 402 8.92 7.49 -16.04
CA PRO A 402 8.36 7.98 -14.78
C PRO A 402 7.12 7.21 -14.27
N TRP A 403 6.36 6.58 -15.17
CA TRP A 403 5.16 5.78 -14.84
C TRP A 403 5.42 4.27 -14.72
N SER A 404 6.67 3.80 -14.91
CA SER A 404 7.02 2.37 -14.86
C SER A 404 8.37 2.15 -14.17
N GLU A 405 8.33 1.48 -13.00
CA GLU A 405 9.49 1.06 -12.21
C GLU A 405 10.09 -0.29 -12.65
N GLU A 406 9.42 -0.97 -13.56
CA GLU A 406 9.85 -2.25 -14.10
C GLU A 406 10.02 -2.15 -15.63
N PRO A 407 10.94 -2.93 -16.21
CA PRO A 407 10.98 -3.16 -17.65
C PRO A 407 9.67 -3.74 -18.16
N LEU A 408 9.44 -3.63 -19.46
CA LEU A 408 8.28 -4.24 -20.12
C LEU A 408 8.14 -5.71 -19.74
N ALA A 409 6.96 -6.09 -19.28
CA ALA A 409 6.62 -7.47 -18.99
C ALA A 409 6.61 -8.30 -20.28
N LEU A 410 6.82 -9.62 -20.15
CA LEU A 410 6.80 -10.54 -21.28
C LEU A 410 5.46 -10.49 -22.04
N GLU A 411 4.36 -10.22 -21.33
CA GLU A 411 3.02 -10.08 -21.92
C GLU A 411 2.91 -8.94 -22.94
N THR A 412 3.80 -7.94 -22.92
CA THR A 412 3.75 -6.81 -23.84
C THR A 412 4.24 -7.16 -25.24
N SER A 413 5.04 -8.23 -25.39
CA SER A 413 5.69 -8.60 -26.65
C SER A 413 4.75 -8.69 -27.86
N PRO A 414 3.54 -9.28 -27.76
CA PRO A 414 2.61 -9.37 -28.90
C PRO A 414 2.08 -8.02 -29.40
N ILE A 415 2.10 -6.99 -28.55
CA ILE A 415 1.51 -5.67 -28.84
C ILE A 415 2.55 -4.56 -29.02
N SER A 416 3.83 -4.85 -28.78
CA SER A 416 4.93 -3.88 -28.91
C SER A 416 4.93 -3.09 -30.24
N PRO A 417 4.69 -3.69 -31.42
CA PRO A 417 4.65 -2.92 -32.67
C PRO A 417 3.58 -1.83 -32.71
N PHE A 418 2.44 -2.04 -32.04
CA PHE A 418 1.36 -1.06 -31.94
C PHE A 418 1.72 0.04 -30.95
N LEU A 419 2.27 -0.32 -29.78
CA LEU A 419 2.73 0.66 -28.78
C LEU A 419 3.80 1.60 -29.36
N LEU A 420 4.72 1.08 -30.18
CA LEU A 420 5.73 1.91 -30.85
C LEU A 420 5.10 2.97 -31.76
N LYS A 421 4.09 2.58 -32.55
CA LYS A 421 3.37 3.51 -33.44
C LYS A 421 2.58 4.56 -32.65
N LEU A 422 1.86 4.14 -31.60
CA LEU A 422 1.10 5.04 -30.73
C LEU A 422 2.00 6.09 -30.10
N ASN A 423 3.09 5.66 -29.47
CA ASN A 423 4.04 6.57 -28.85
C ASN A 423 4.66 7.51 -29.88
N ARG A 424 5.02 7.03 -31.07
CA ARG A 424 5.57 7.87 -32.15
C ARG A 424 4.60 8.95 -32.61
N ALA A 425 3.30 8.67 -32.57
CA ALA A 425 2.25 9.62 -32.92
C ALA A 425 1.86 10.57 -31.75
N GLY A 426 2.51 10.45 -30.59
CA GLY A 426 2.25 11.31 -29.43
C GLY A 426 1.11 10.84 -28.53
N LEU A 427 0.65 9.60 -28.69
CA LEU A 427 -0.22 8.89 -27.75
C LEU A 427 0.68 8.13 -26.77
N TRP A 428 1.06 8.80 -25.70
CA TRP A 428 2.10 8.32 -24.79
C TRP A 428 1.58 7.27 -23.81
N THR A 429 1.89 6.00 -24.07
CA THR A 429 1.32 4.86 -23.36
C THR A 429 1.92 4.67 -21.97
N VAL A 430 1.07 4.48 -20.96
CA VAL A 430 1.46 4.30 -19.55
C VAL A 430 0.89 3.03 -18.91
N GLY A 431 0.10 2.26 -19.67
CA GLY A 431 -0.43 0.96 -19.28
C GLY A 431 -0.99 0.24 -20.50
N SER A 432 -0.82 -1.07 -20.56
CA SER A 432 -1.34 -1.87 -21.67
C SER A 432 -1.39 -3.34 -21.29
N GLN A 433 -2.38 -4.05 -21.82
CA GLN A 433 -2.47 -5.51 -21.71
C GLN A 433 -3.09 -6.06 -23.00
N PRO A 434 -2.54 -7.14 -23.58
CA PRO A 434 -3.14 -7.78 -24.75
C PRO A 434 -4.42 -8.54 -24.37
N ALA A 435 -5.23 -8.93 -25.38
CA ALA A 435 -6.29 -9.89 -25.14
C ALA A 435 -5.75 -11.33 -25.15
N VAL A 436 -6.28 -12.15 -24.24
CA VAL A 436 -5.90 -13.54 -24.05
C VAL A 436 -7.16 -14.38 -23.89
N ASP A 437 -7.21 -15.51 -24.61
CA ASP A 437 -8.34 -16.43 -24.61
C ASP A 437 -7.91 -17.83 -24.14
N GLY A 438 -7.99 -18.05 -22.82
CA GLY A 438 -7.85 -19.37 -22.22
C GLY A 438 -6.44 -19.98 -22.24
N VAL A 439 -5.40 -19.18 -21.97
CA VAL A 439 -4.03 -19.72 -21.79
C VAL A 439 -3.93 -20.52 -20.50
N ASP A 440 -2.91 -21.36 -20.41
CA ASP A 440 -2.67 -22.18 -19.21
C ASP A 440 -2.34 -21.29 -18.01
N SER A 441 -2.81 -21.64 -16.81
CA SER A 441 -2.49 -20.90 -15.59
C SER A 441 -1.00 -20.90 -15.23
N THR A 442 -0.21 -21.78 -15.84
CA THR A 442 1.25 -21.84 -15.71
C THR A 442 2.01 -21.12 -16.83
N ASP A 443 1.30 -20.44 -17.74
CA ASP A 443 1.94 -19.68 -18.82
C ASP A 443 2.96 -18.66 -18.27
N PRO A 444 4.18 -18.58 -18.82
CA PRO A 444 5.24 -17.74 -18.24
C PRO A 444 5.00 -16.23 -18.39
N ALA A 445 4.13 -15.81 -19.30
CA ALA A 445 3.80 -14.40 -19.54
C ALA A 445 2.49 -14.00 -18.88
N PHE A 446 1.48 -14.88 -18.91
CA PHE A 446 0.10 -14.55 -18.53
C PHE A 446 -0.43 -15.36 -17.33
N GLY A 447 0.27 -16.42 -16.93
CA GLY A 447 -0.19 -17.40 -15.98
C GLY A 447 -0.25 -16.89 -14.54
N PHE A 448 -1.34 -17.19 -13.86
CA PHE A 448 -1.46 -17.06 -12.41
C PHE A 448 -2.42 -18.09 -11.83
N GLY A 449 -2.39 -18.25 -10.51
CA GLY A 449 -3.29 -19.16 -9.79
C GLY A 449 -2.89 -20.65 -9.92
N PRO A 450 -3.75 -21.58 -9.45
CA PRO A 450 -3.40 -22.99 -9.38
C PRO A 450 -3.24 -23.64 -10.76
N VAL A 451 -2.37 -24.66 -10.82
CA VAL A 451 -2.12 -25.48 -12.02
C VAL A 451 -3.42 -26.09 -12.56
N GLY A 452 -3.54 -26.13 -13.89
CA GLY A 452 -4.73 -26.65 -14.59
C GLY A 452 -5.88 -25.66 -14.71
N GLY A 453 -5.61 -24.37 -14.43
CA GLY A 453 -6.52 -23.27 -14.68
C GLY A 453 -6.42 -22.71 -16.10
N ARG A 454 -7.35 -21.81 -16.43
CA ARG A 454 -7.39 -21.07 -17.70
C ARG A 454 -7.47 -19.58 -17.44
N ILE A 455 -6.57 -18.81 -18.06
CA ILE A 455 -6.49 -17.36 -17.89
C ILE A 455 -7.01 -16.65 -19.13
N TYR A 456 -7.71 -15.55 -18.89
CA TYR A 456 -8.34 -14.72 -19.90
C TYR A 456 -8.06 -13.24 -19.62
N GLN A 457 -7.88 -12.46 -20.67
CA GLN A 457 -7.65 -11.03 -20.61
C GLN A 457 -8.41 -10.33 -21.73
N LYS A 458 -9.04 -9.19 -21.42
CA LYS A 458 -9.45 -8.19 -22.41
C LYS A 458 -8.26 -7.30 -22.74
N ALA A 459 -8.18 -6.88 -24.00
CA ALA A 459 -7.21 -5.87 -24.39
C ALA A 459 -7.60 -4.52 -23.76
N PHE A 460 -6.61 -3.82 -23.19
CA PHE A 460 -6.76 -2.43 -22.81
C PHE A 460 -5.48 -1.65 -23.04
N VAL A 461 -5.61 -0.33 -23.17
CA VAL A 461 -4.49 0.60 -23.22
C VAL A 461 -4.82 1.87 -22.44
N GLU A 462 -3.79 2.44 -21.81
CA GLU A 462 -3.82 3.76 -21.21
C GLU A 462 -2.74 4.64 -21.82
N PHE A 463 -3.09 5.87 -22.18
CA PHE A 463 -2.14 6.82 -22.76
C PHE A 463 -2.51 8.26 -22.48
N PHE A 464 -1.51 9.15 -22.52
CA PHE A 464 -1.71 10.59 -22.57
C PHE A 464 -1.93 11.07 -24.00
N ILE A 465 -2.91 11.93 -24.20
CA ILE A 465 -3.25 12.56 -25.48
C ILE A 465 -3.40 14.09 -25.32
N ASP A 466 -3.17 14.83 -26.40
CA ASP A 466 -3.40 16.28 -26.45
C ASP A 466 -4.90 16.59 -26.32
N GLU A 467 -5.25 17.62 -25.53
CA GLU A 467 -6.63 18.04 -25.34
C GLU A 467 -7.38 18.30 -26.66
N ARG A 468 -6.68 18.74 -27.71
CA ARG A 468 -7.27 19.02 -29.03
C ARG A 468 -7.83 17.78 -29.72
N ASP A 469 -7.35 16.59 -29.39
CA ASP A 469 -7.75 15.33 -30.00
C ASP A 469 -8.82 14.57 -29.22
N VAL A 470 -9.11 14.97 -27.98
CA VAL A 470 -9.98 14.24 -27.05
C VAL A 470 -11.38 14.00 -27.62
N GLU A 471 -12.06 15.06 -28.08
CA GLU A 471 -13.42 14.95 -28.59
C GLU A 471 -13.50 14.17 -29.91
N ARG A 472 -12.45 14.25 -30.73
CA ARG A 472 -12.33 13.44 -31.96
C ARG A 472 -12.26 11.95 -31.62
N VAL A 473 -11.38 11.58 -30.69
CA VAL A 473 -11.20 10.18 -30.25
C VAL A 473 -12.46 9.65 -29.57
N ILE A 474 -13.12 10.45 -28.72
CA ILE A 474 -14.41 10.08 -28.13
C ILE A 474 -15.46 9.81 -29.22
N GLY A 475 -15.58 10.70 -30.21
CA GLY A 475 -16.52 10.52 -31.32
C GLY A 475 -16.26 9.24 -32.13
N LEU A 476 -14.99 8.90 -32.35
CA LEU A 476 -14.60 7.66 -33.01
C LEU A 476 -14.92 6.42 -32.17
N ILE A 477 -14.74 6.47 -30.85
CA ILE A 477 -15.09 5.36 -29.96
C ILE A 477 -16.61 5.15 -29.93
N GLU A 478 -17.39 6.23 -29.82
CA GLU A 478 -18.86 6.19 -29.74
C GLU A 478 -19.54 5.72 -31.03
N SER A 479 -18.82 5.74 -32.16
CA SER A 479 -19.30 5.23 -33.45
C SER A 479 -19.09 3.73 -33.62
N GLN A 480 -18.24 3.09 -32.80
CA GLN A 480 -17.96 1.65 -32.84
C GLN A 480 -19.01 0.87 -32.06
N ARG A 481 -20.20 0.77 -32.64
CA ARG A 481 -21.34 0.03 -32.06
C ARG A 481 -21.56 -1.28 -32.82
N ASP A 482 -21.81 -2.34 -32.07
CA ASP A 482 -22.21 -3.62 -32.64
C ASP A 482 -23.66 -3.59 -33.18
N SER A 483 -24.12 -4.73 -33.72
CA SER A 483 -25.47 -4.87 -34.27
C SER A 483 -26.59 -4.63 -33.25
N ASP A 484 -26.29 -4.76 -31.95
CA ASP A 484 -27.24 -4.53 -30.86
C ASP A 484 -27.14 -3.10 -30.31
N GLY A 485 -26.31 -2.24 -30.92
CA GLY A 485 -26.11 -0.84 -30.54
C GLY A 485 -25.23 -0.65 -29.32
N ILE A 486 -24.57 -1.71 -28.84
CA ILE A 486 -23.66 -1.70 -27.70
C ILE A 486 -22.29 -1.23 -28.21
N ASN A 487 -21.69 -0.24 -27.52
CA ASN A 487 -20.33 0.18 -27.85
C ASN A 487 -19.36 -0.99 -27.64
N GLN A 488 -18.50 -1.21 -28.61
CA GLN A 488 -17.48 -2.24 -28.57
C GLN A 488 -16.37 -1.90 -27.56
N PHE A 489 -16.05 -0.61 -27.47
CA PHE A 489 -15.05 -0.09 -26.56
C PHE A 489 -15.69 0.63 -25.37
N ARG A 490 -15.12 0.43 -24.18
CA ARG A 490 -15.39 1.26 -23.01
C ARG A 490 -14.21 2.16 -22.75
N TYR A 491 -14.47 3.41 -22.37
CA TYR A 491 -13.39 4.33 -22.06
C TYR A 491 -13.64 5.17 -20.81
N TYR A 492 -12.55 5.59 -20.19
CA TYR A 492 -12.51 6.70 -19.25
C TYR A 492 -11.49 7.72 -19.75
N ALA A 493 -11.82 9.01 -19.69
CA ALA A 493 -10.94 10.10 -20.04
C ALA A 493 -11.02 11.24 -19.02
N GLY A 494 -9.87 11.76 -18.59
CA GLY A 494 -9.82 12.89 -17.67
C GLY A 494 -8.49 13.64 -17.66
N ASN A 495 -8.51 14.87 -17.16
CA ASN A 495 -7.33 15.75 -17.07
C ASN A 495 -6.94 16.04 -15.60
N SER A 496 -5.91 16.87 -15.40
CA SER A 496 -5.40 17.28 -14.09
C SER A 496 -6.23 18.34 -13.36
N ARG A 497 -7.20 18.99 -14.03
CA ARG A 497 -7.89 20.17 -13.49
C ARG A 497 -8.91 19.75 -12.43
N SER A 498 -8.89 20.46 -11.30
CA SER A 498 -9.83 20.24 -10.21
C SER A 498 -11.25 20.61 -10.65
N GLY A 499 -12.19 19.68 -10.51
CA GLY A 499 -13.61 19.90 -10.83
C GLY A 499 -14.04 19.49 -12.24
N ASP A 500 -13.11 19.08 -13.12
CA ASP A 500 -13.47 18.56 -14.42
C ASP A 500 -14.07 17.15 -14.34
N VAL A 501 -15.20 16.97 -15.02
CA VAL A 501 -15.96 15.71 -15.06
C VAL A 501 -15.24 14.71 -15.97
N ILE A 502 -15.03 13.48 -15.48
CA ILE A 502 -14.54 12.38 -16.32
C ILE A 502 -15.52 12.12 -17.47
N ARG A 503 -14.99 12.03 -18.69
CA ARG A 503 -15.75 11.61 -19.87
C ARG A 503 -15.69 10.08 -19.95
N THR A 504 -16.85 9.45 -20.12
CA THR A 504 -16.94 7.99 -20.19
C THR A 504 -18.28 7.57 -20.78
N ASN A 505 -18.29 6.41 -21.43
CA ASN A 505 -19.49 5.69 -21.84
C ASN A 505 -19.82 4.51 -20.90
N VAL A 506 -19.13 4.41 -19.78
CA VAL A 506 -19.35 3.39 -18.75
C VAL A 506 -20.42 3.91 -17.79
N SER A 507 -21.43 3.08 -17.52
CA SER A 507 -22.52 3.44 -16.62
C SER A 507 -22.04 3.55 -15.18
N ARG A 508 -22.69 4.39 -14.37
CA ARG A 508 -22.34 4.53 -12.95
C ARG A 508 -22.49 3.19 -12.22
N GLY A 509 -21.41 2.71 -11.62
CA GLY A 509 -21.36 1.43 -10.89
C GLY A 509 -21.07 0.21 -11.77
N GLU A 510 -20.93 0.37 -13.08
CA GLU A 510 -20.47 -0.70 -13.99
C GLU A 510 -18.96 -0.97 -13.74
N LYS A 511 -18.60 -2.26 -13.71
CA LYS A 511 -17.23 -2.73 -13.47
C LYS A 511 -16.71 -3.46 -14.69
N ASN A 512 -15.62 -2.97 -15.28
CA ASN A 512 -14.98 -3.65 -16.41
C ASN A 512 -13.95 -4.65 -15.91
N SER A 513 -14.37 -5.90 -15.72
CA SER A 513 -13.45 -7.04 -15.53
C SER A 513 -12.60 -7.22 -16.78
N VAL A 514 -11.28 -7.03 -16.64
CA VAL A 514 -10.31 -7.13 -17.76
C VAL A 514 -9.38 -8.32 -17.66
N THR A 515 -9.22 -8.95 -16.48
CA THR A 515 -8.40 -10.16 -16.33
C THR A 515 -9.09 -11.13 -15.39
N TRP A 516 -9.31 -12.36 -15.83
CA TRP A 516 -9.95 -13.40 -15.02
C TRP A 516 -9.37 -14.79 -15.26
N GLY A 517 -9.52 -15.66 -14.26
CA GLY A 517 -9.10 -17.05 -14.28
C GLY A 517 -10.25 -17.98 -13.94
N VAL A 518 -10.26 -19.15 -14.60
CA VAL A 518 -11.18 -20.26 -14.32
C VAL A 518 -10.37 -21.43 -13.79
N PHE A 519 -10.70 -21.92 -12.59
CA PHE A 519 -9.95 -22.97 -11.91
C PHE A 519 -10.87 -24.11 -11.46
N ALA A 520 -10.39 -25.35 -11.48
CA ALA A 520 -11.21 -26.55 -11.28
C ALA A 520 -12.00 -26.62 -9.96
N ASN A 521 -11.52 -25.94 -8.90
CA ASN A 521 -12.10 -25.96 -7.57
C ASN A 521 -12.37 -24.55 -7.01
N ALA A 522 -12.58 -23.57 -7.90
CA ALA A 522 -12.89 -22.20 -7.54
C ALA A 522 -14.03 -21.66 -8.40
N GLU A 523 -14.74 -20.66 -7.90
CA GLU A 523 -15.55 -19.80 -8.77
C GLU A 523 -14.65 -19.06 -9.78
N VAL A 524 -15.24 -18.41 -10.78
CA VAL A 524 -14.47 -17.54 -11.68
C VAL A 524 -13.87 -16.41 -10.87
N VAL A 525 -12.56 -16.19 -11.04
CA VAL A 525 -11.79 -15.21 -10.29
C VAL A 525 -11.43 -14.07 -11.21
N THR A 526 -11.77 -12.85 -10.85
CA THR A 526 -11.28 -11.66 -11.58
C THR A 526 -10.16 -11.01 -10.77
N THR A 527 -9.03 -10.70 -11.40
CA THR A 527 -7.87 -10.11 -10.71
C THR A 527 -7.73 -8.61 -10.98
N THR A 528 -8.38 -8.14 -12.05
CA THR A 528 -8.22 -6.75 -12.53
C THR A 528 -9.55 -6.21 -13.03
N HIS A 529 -9.94 -5.06 -12.48
CA HIS A 529 -11.16 -4.33 -12.82
C HIS A 529 -10.86 -2.85 -13.08
N ILE A 530 -11.32 -2.33 -14.20
CA ILE A 530 -11.28 -0.90 -14.48
C ILE A 530 -12.65 -0.32 -14.16
N GLU A 531 -12.72 0.49 -13.10
CA GLU A 531 -13.92 1.19 -12.63
C GLU A 531 -13.64 2.68 -12.38
N GLU A 532 -14.70 3.49 -12.31
CA GLU A 532 -14.60 4.95 -12.23
C GLU A 532 -13.78 5.43 -11.01
N SER A 533 -13.95 4.81 -9.84
CA SER A 533 -13.19 5.09 -8.62
C SER A 533 -11.70 4.83 -8.80
N SER A 534 -11.34 3.67 -9.34
CA SER A 534 -9.95 3.27 -9.61
C SER A 534 -9.29 4.19 -10.64
N PHE A 535 -10.01 4.55 -11.70
CA PHE A 535 -9.53 5.49 -12.70
C PHE A 535 -9.34 6.91 -12.13
N LYS A 536 -10.27 7.40 -11.29
CA LYS A 536 -10.14 8.70 -10.60
C LYS A 536 -8.85 8.77 -9.78
N THR A 537 -8.62 7.78 -8.94
CA THR A 537 -7.42 7.75 -8.09
C THR A 537 -6.15 7.61 -8.93
N TRP A 538 -6.17 6.75 -9.95
CA TRP A 538 -5.02 6.61 -10.85
C TRP A 538 -4.71 7.92 -11.59
N LYS A 539 -5.73 8.57 -12.16
CA LYS A 539 -5.58 9.84 -12.87
C LYS A 539 -4.85 10.88 -12.01
N GLU A 540 -5.27 11.05 -10.76
CA GLU A 540 -4.62 11.99 -9.83
C GLU A 540 -3.13 11.67 -9.65
N GLU A 541 -2.80 10.39 -9.45
CA GLU A 541 -1.42 9.94 -9.32
C GLU A 541 -0.61 10.11 -10.62
N ALA A 542 -1.17 9.71 -11.76
CA ALA A 542 -0.54 9.80 -13.08
C ALA A 542 -0.15 11.24 -13.43
N PHE A 543 -1.01 12.21 -13.06
CA PHE A 543 -0.71 13.63 -13.23
C PHE A 543 0.29 14.14 -12.18
N GLU A 544 0.25 13.64 -10.95
CA GLU A 544 1.26 14.00 -9.95
C GLU A 544 2.68 13.54 -10.34
N ILE A 545 2.80 12.42 -11.06
CA ILE A 545 4.08 11.96 -11.62
C ILE A 545 4.69 13.00 -12.58
N TRP A 546 3.88 13.72 -13.37
CA TRP A 546 4.40 14.83 -14.19
C TRP A 546 5.00 15.96 -13.34
N ASN A 547 4.35 16.31 -12.21
CA ASN A 547 4.86 17.35 -11.30
C ASN A 547 6.18 16.93 -10.67
N GLN A 548 6.24 15.70 -10.16
CA GLN A 548 7.46 15.14 -9.59
C GLN A 548 8.59 15.12 -10.63
N TRP A 549 8.31 14.72 -11.87
CA TRP A 549 9.32 14.74 -12.93
C TRP A 549 9.83 16.17 -13.22
N ALA A 550 8.92 17.15 -13.29
CA ALA A 550 9.30 18.55 -13.46
C ALA A 550 10.21 19.04 -12.31
N GLU A 551 9.84 18.78 -11.06
CA GLU A 551 10.63 19.16 -9.88
C GLU A 551 12.02 18.51 -9.88
N LEU A 552 12.12 17.25 -10.34
CA LEU A 552 13.40 16.58 -10.47
C LEU A 552 14.33 17.27 -11.47
N CYS A 553 13.81 17.82 -12.57
CA CYS A 553 14.62 18.58 -13.52
C CYS A 553 15.29 19.83 -12.90
N LEU A 554 14.75 20.38 -11.81
CA LEU A 554 15.32 21.53 -11.09
C LEU A 554 16.35 21.12 -10.02
N ASN A 555 16.29 19.89 -9.50
CA ASN A 555 17.14 19.45 -8.39
C ASN A 555 18.58 19.11 -8.82
N ASN A 556 19.57 19.52 -8.02
CA ASN A 556 21.01 19.34 -8.30
C ASN A 556 21.53 17.89 -8.09
N LYS A 557 20.67 16.91 -7.81
CA LYS A 557 21.09 15.52 -7.54
C LYS A 557 21.61 14.77 -8.76
N TYR A 558 21.39 15.31 -9.97
CA TYR A 558 21.77 14.68 -11.24
C TYR A 558 23.13 15.12 -11.79
N GLU A 559 23.97 15.78 -10.98
CA GLU A 559 25.26 16.30 -11.44
C GLU A 559 26.37 15.24 -11.39
N PRO A 560 27.06 14.95 -12.51
CA PRO A 560 28.35 14.28 -12.45
C PRO A 560 29.31 15.14 -11.62
N LYS A 561 29.98 14.55 -10.63
CA LYS A 561 30.90 15.26 -9.70
C LYS A 561 32.10 15.97 -10.36
N ASN A 562 32.23 15.92 -11.68
CA ASN A 562 33.39 16.40 -12.44
C ASN A 562 32.97 17.33 -13.59
N VAL A 563 32.36 18.49 -13.30
CA VAL A 563 32.20 19.55 -14.29
C VAL A 563 32.86 20.83 -13.77
N THR A 564 33.79 21.34 -14.55
CA THR A 564 34.58 22.55 -14.29
C THR A 564 33.71 23.81 -14.35
N ASN A 565 33.87 24.70 -13.37
CA ASN A 565 33.10 25.94 -13.22
C ASN A 565 33.45 26.96 -14.31
N ASN A 566 32.57 27.12 -15.31
CA ASN A 566 32.53 28.28 -16.19
C ASN A 566 31.12 28.90 -16.14
N LYS A 567 31.03 30.22 -15.88
CA LYS A 567 29.73 30.88 -15.58
C LYS A 567 28.71 30.83 -16.72
N GLU A 568 29.18 30.90 -17.96
CA GLU A 568 28.30 30.83 -19.15
C GLU A 568 27.66 29.44 -19.31
N GLU A 569 28.39 28.38 -18.96
CA GLU A 569 27.87 27.00 -19.00
C GLU A 569 26.84 26.75 -17.88
N GLU A 570 27.01 27.38 -16.72
CA GLU A 570 26.03 27.32 -15.63
C GLU A 570 24.73 28.05 -15.99
N GLU A 571 24.81 29.21 -16.65
CA GLU A 571 23.64 29.97 -17.10
C GLU A 571 22.84 29.23 -18.18
N ASP A 572 23.52 28.67 -19.19
CA ASP A 572 22.85 27.88 -20.24
C ASP A 572 22.22 26.60 -19.67
N ARG A 573 22.89 25.95 -18.71
CA ARG A 573 22.36 24.77 -17.99
C ARG A 573 21.09 25.13 -17.20
N MET A 574 21.11 26.23 -16.45
CA MET A 574 19.92 26.68 -15.69
C MET A 574 18.77 27.07 -16.60
N SER A 575 19.08 27.67 -17.76
CA SER A 575 18.09 27.95 -18.82
C SER A 575 17.43 26.66 -19.32
N LYS A 576 18.23 25.60 -19.61
CA LYS A 576 17.71 24.30 -20.04
C LYS A 576 16.84 23.63 -18.98
N LYS A 577 17.28 23.62 -17.70
CA LYS A 577 16.49 23.10 -16.57
C LYS A 577 15.12 23.79 -16.46
N ARG A 578 15.08 25.12 -16.56
CA ARG A 578 13.82 25.90 -16.53
C ARG A 578 12.91 25.57 -17.70
N LYS A 579 13.45 25.52 -18.93
CA LYS A 579 12.66 25.13 -20.12
C LYS A 579 12.03 23.74 -19.96
N SER A 580 12.80 22.80 -19.40
CA SER A 580 12.32 21.44 -19.15
C SER A 580 11.22 21.40 -18.09
N TYR A 581 11.41 22.11 -16.98
CA TYR A 581 10.40 22.27 -15.94
C TYR A 581 9.08 22.84 -16.51
N GLU A 582 9.15 23.94 -17.24
CA GLU A 582 7.96 24.58 -17.83
C GLU A 582 7.26 23.67 -18.84
N LEU A 583 8.02 22.95 -19.69
CA LEU A 583 7.45 22.00 -20.63
C LEU A 583 6.67 20.89 -19.91
N LEU A 584 7.25 20.28 -18.88
CA LEU A 584 6.61 19.19 -18.14
C LEU A 584 5.37 19.66 -17.37
N LYS A 585 5.41 20.88 -16.82
CA LYS A 585 4.23 21.54 -16.22
C LYS A 585 3.16 21.86 -17.26
N ASP A 586 3.54 22.22 -18.47
CA ASP A 586 2.59 22.43 -19.57
C ASP A 586 1.93 21.11 -19.99
N MET A 587 2.70 20.03 -20.16
CA MET A 587 2.17 18.70 -20.47
C MET A 587 1.17 18.22 -19.41
N ASN A 588 1.45 18.46 -18.13
CA ASN A 588 0.51 18.16 -17.04
C ASN A 588 -0.84 18.88 -17.22
N ARG A 589 -0.87 20.09 -17.79
CA ARG A 589 -2.07 20.94 -17.92
C ARG A 589 -2.85 20.68 -19.21
N THR A 590 -2.15 20.37 -20.29
CA THR A 590 -2.70 20.29 -21.66
C THR A 590 -3.00 18.87 -22.11
N ARG A 591 -2.55 17.84 -21.38
CA ARG A 591 -2.82 16.44 -21.70
C ARG A 591 -4.02 15.88 -20.95
N TRP A 592 -4.66 14.88 -21.56
CA TRP A 592 -5.69 14.04 -20.97
C TRP A 592 -5.18 12.61 -20.87
N LEU A 593 -5.53 11.92 -19.79
CA LEU A 593 -5.31 10.49 -19.62
C LEU A 593 -6.53 9.75 -20.17
N PHE A 594 -6.31 8.83 -21.09
CA PHE A 594 -7.31 7.89 -21.60
C PHE A 594 -7.05 6.48 -21.07
N SER A 595 -8.12 5.74 -20.82
CA SER A 595 -8.11 4.29 -20.58
C SER A 595 -9.19 3.68 -21.48
N ILE A 596 -8.82 2.79 -22.40
CA ILE A 596 -9.74 2.17 -23.38
C ILE A 596 -9.67 0.65 -23.23
N VAL A 597 -10.82 0.01 -23.11
CA VAL A 597 -10.99 -1.44 -22.97
C VAL A 597 -11.80 -1.97 -24.15
N ASN A 598 -11.33 -3.04 -24.79
CA ASN A 598 -12.13 -3.82 -25.74
C ASN A 598 -12.84 -4.98 -25.03
N HIS A 599 -14.14 -5.15 -25.29
CA HIS A 599 -14.90 -6.26 -24.74
C HIS A 599 -14.77 -7.57 -25.51
N ASP A 600 -14.43 -7.53 -26.80
CA ASP A 600 -14.17 -8.75 -27.57
C ASP A 600 -12.76 -9.27 -27.30
N TYR A 601 -12.60 -10.01 -26.21
CA TYR A 601 -11.33 -10.63 -25.86
C TYR A 601 -10.89 -11.75 -26.83
N LYS A 602 -11.77 -12.20 -27.73
CA LYS A 602 -11.43 -13.23 -28.72
C LYS A 602 -10.67 -12.64 -29.89
N ASP A 603 -10.99 -11.40 -30.28
CA ASP A 603 -10.16 -10.67 -31.23
C ASP A 603 -8.96 -10.03 -30.52
N LYS A 604 -7.79 -10.64 -30.73
CA LYS A 604 -6.53 -10.21 -30.10
C LYS A 604 -6.05 -8.85 -30.58
N PHE A 605 -6.47 -8.40 -31.76
CA PHE A 605 -5.91 -7.24 -32.43
C PHE A 605 -6.89 -6.11 -32.68
N GLU A 606 -8.19 -6.31 -32.47
CA GLU A 606 -9.22 -5.32 -32.72
C GLU A 606 -8.97 -3.95 -32.07
N LEU A 607 -8.65 -3.91 -30.76
CA LEU A 607 -8.32 -2.65 -30.08
C LEU A 607 -7.14 -1.95 -30.76
N TRP A 608 -6.12 -2.72 -31.12
CA TRP A 608 -4.87 -2.21 -31.64
C TRP A 608 -5.03 -1.72 -33.08
N ASN A 609 -5.79 -2.45 -33.90
CA ASN A 609 -6.12 -2.03 -35.27
C ASN A 609 -6.99 -0.77 -35.24
N PHE A 610 -8.02 -0.71 -34.40
CA PHE A 610 -8.82 0.51 -34.21
C PHE A 610 -7.96 1.72 -33.84
N LEU A 611 -7.03 1.55 -32.90
CA LEU A 611 -6.12 2.62 -32.49
C LEU A 611 -5.22 3.11 -33.64
N ILE A 612 -4.75 2.20 -34.50
CA ILE A 612 -3.83 2.55 -35.59
C ILE A 612 -4.55 3.06 -36.84
N ASP A 613 -5.70 2.49 -37.18
CA ASP A 613 -6.36 2.71 -38.46
C ASP A 613 -7.39 3.85 -38.39
N GLU A 614 -8.00 4.06 -37.22
CA GLU A 614 -9.07 5.07 -37.05
C GLU A 614 -8.61 6.27 -36.18
N ILE A 615 -7.74 6.05 -35.18
CA ILE A 615 -7.33 7.11 -34.25
C ILE A 615 -6.07 7.86 -34.70
N LEU A 616 -5.04 7.14 -35.16
CA LEU A 616 -3.81 7.73 -35.74
C LEU A 616 -4.05 8.21 -37.17
#